data_AF-A0A354GGW7-F1
#
_entry.id   AF-A0A354GGW7-F1
#
_cell.length_a   1.000
_cell.length_b   1.000
_cell.length_c   1.000
_cell.angle_alpha   90.00
_cell.angle_beta   90.00
_cell.angle_gamma   90.00
#
_symmetry.space_group_name_H-M   'P 1'
#
loop_
_entity.id
_entity.type
_entity.pdbx_description
1 polymer ?
#
loop_
_entity_poly.entity_id
_entity_poly.type
_entity_poly.pdbx_seq_one_letter_code
_entity_poly.pdbx_strand_id
1 'polypeptide(L)'
;MAKVKYYYDPDTLSYRKIEKRTSEKYKQAFLVVSGFFLIAFLGFIGFSQFLLTPKERSQKRELENLKLHYELLSKRMEESSQILNELQTRDNNIYRTYFEATPIAEEQRKAGFGGVNRYKHLDGFENSNMIKNATKELDVLSKQMVVQSKSLDEIVALAKEKEKMLASIPAIQPLKNEDLKRMASGFGMRLHPILKSWRMHNGMDFTAPTGTPIYASGNGKVIRAARSASFGNVVYIEHGYGY
;
A
#
# COMPACT_ATOMS: atom_id res chain seq x y z
N MET A 1 -37.08 73.42 35.16
CA MET A 1 -37.19 74.78 34.56
C MET A 1 -36.10 74.93 33.51
N ALA A 2 -36.45 75.23 32.25
CA ALA A 2 -35.46 75.40 31.17
C ALA A 2 -34.81 76.79 31.24
N LYS A 3 -33.48 76.87 31.19
CA LYS A 3 -32.74 78.16 31.12
C LYS A 3 -33.05 78.84 29.79
N VAL A 4 -33.96 79.80 29.82
CA VAL A 4 -34.32 80.62 28.66
C VAL A 4 -33.28 81.71 28.50
N LYS A 5 -32.63 81.81 27.33
CA LYS A 5 -31.71 82.89 27.01
C LYS A 5 -32.49 84.08 26.47
N TYR A 6 -32.25 85.25 27.04
CA TYR A 6 -32.81 86.52 26.61
C TYR A 6 -31.68 87.35 26.01
N TYR A 7 -31.97 88.10 24.95
CA TYR A 7 -31.07 89.16 24.48
C TYR A 7 -31.69 90.51 24.86
N TYR A 8 -30.85 91.48 25.21
CA TYR A 8 -31.30 92.83 25.50
C TYR A 8 -31.51 93.57 24.18
N ASP A 9 -32.73 94.05 23.95
CA ASP A 9 -33.10 94.81 22.77
C ASP A 9 -32.98 96.31 23.12
N PRO A 10 -31.92 97.01 22.66
CA PRO A 10 -31.61 98.37 23.10
C PRO A 10 -32.65 99.40 22.66
N ASP A 11 -33.41 99.13 21.60
CA ASP A 11 -34.41 100.05 21.06
C ASP A 11 -35.73 99.99 21.84
N THR A 12 -36.03 98.84 22.44
CA THR A 12 -37.26 98.64 23.25
C THR A 12 -36.97 98.54 24.75
N LEU A 13 -35.71 98.71 25.16
CA LEU A 13 -35.22 98.61 26.54
C LEU A 13 -35.73 97.35 27.28
N SER A 14 -35.94 96.25 26.55
CA SER A 14 -36.61 95.05 27.06
C SER A 14 -35.83 93.78 26.75
N TYR A 15 -35.87 92.83 27.67
CA TYR A 15 -35.27 91.50 27.47
C TYR A 15 -36.23 90.62 26.68
N ARG A 16 -35.89 90.34 25.41
CA ARG A 16 -36.68 89.46 24.54
C ARG A 16 -36.13 88.04 24.56
N LYS A 17 -37.05 87.07 24.60
CA LYS A 17 -36.73 85.65 24.59
C LYS A 17 -36.19 85.26 23.23
N ILE A 18 -35.03 84.59 23.19
CA ILE A 18 -34.49 84.03 21.95
C ILE A 18 -35.36 82.82 21.55
N GLU A 19 -36.25 83.01 20.58
CA GLU A 19 -37.03 81.92 19.99
C GLU A 19 -36.20 81.18 18.95
N LYS A 20 -35.90 79.90 19.20
CA LYS A 20 -35.19 79.07 18.22
C LYS A 20 -36.08 78.81 17.00
N ARG A 21 -35.63 79.24 15.81
CA ARG A 21 -36.26 78.93 14.52
C ARG A 21 -36.48 77.42 14.35
N THR A 22 -37.62 77.01 13.80
CA THR A 22 -37.94 75.58 13.55
C THR A 22 -36.88 74.89 12.69
N SER A 23 -36.33 75.58 11.69
CA SER A 23 -35.21 75.09 10.85
C SER A 23 -33.94 74.78 11.65
N GLU A 24 -33.65 75.51 12.73
CA GLU A 24 -32.46 75.27 13.57
C GLU A 24 -32.66 74.01 14.44
N LYS A 25 -33.89 73.73 14.86
CA LYS A 25 -34.23 72.48 15.54
C LYS A 25 -34.04 71.27 14.62
N TYR A 26 -34.44 71.37 13.36
CA TYR A 26 -34.22 70.29 12.37
C TYR A 26 -32.74 70.09 12.04
N LYS A 27 -31.94 71.16 11.88
CA LYS A 27 -30.48 71.05 11.68
C LYS A 27 -29.79 70.41 12.88
N GLN A 28 -30.13 70.83 14.11
CA GLN A 28 -29.57 70.22 15.32
C GLN A 28 -29.96 68.74 15.45
N ALA A 29 -31.22 68.40 15.15
CA ALA A 29 -31.67 67.01 15.15
C ALA A 29 -30.91 66.17 14.11
N PHE A 30 -30.75 66.69 12.89
CA PHE A 30 -30.00 66.02 11.83
C PHE A 30 -28.53 65.76 12.21
N LEU A 31 -27.85 66.74 12.81
CA LEU A 31 -26.45 66.59 13.24
C LEU A 31 -26.28 65.55 14.36
N VAL A 32 -27.21 65.50 15.31
CA VAL A 32 -27.17 64.51 16.40
C VAL A 32 -27.42 63.10 15.83
N VAL A 33 -28.40 62.96 14.93
CA VAL A 33 -28.70 61.69 14.27
C VAL A 33 -27.53 61.23 13.41
N SER A 34 -26.93 62.12 12.61
CA SER A 34 -25.77 61.77 11.78
C SER A 34 -24.56 61.38 12.63
N GLY A 35 -24.32 62.10 13.74
CA GLY A 35 -23.26 61.77 14.69
C GLY A 35 -23.44 60.38 15.32
N PHE A 36 -24.67 60.02 15.69
CA PHE A 36 -24.99 58.68 16.21
C PHE A 36 -24.71 57.59 15.18
N PHE A 37 -25.13 57.78 13.91
CA PHE A 37 -24.83 56.84 12.84
C PHE A 37 -23.34 56.69 12.58
N LEU A 38 -22.58 57.79 12.64
CA LEU A 38 -21.12 57.78 12.44
C LEU A 38 -20.41 56.99 13.54
N ILE A 39 -20.81 57.19 14.80
CA ILE A 39 -20.29 56.44 15.96
C ILE A 39 -20.68 54.96 15.86
N ALA A 40 -21.92 54.64 15.49
CA ALA A 40 -22.37 53.27 15.29
C ALA A 40 -21.63 52.58 14.13
N PHE A 41 -21.34 53.30 13.04
CA PHE A 41 -20.61 52.79 11.89
C PHE A 41 -19.14 52.51 12.23
N LEU A 42 -18.46 53.46 12.89
CA LEU A 42 -17.08 53.25 13.36
C LEU A 42 -16.99 52.16 14.43
N GLY A 43 -17.97 52.11 15.33
CA GLY A 43 -18.12 51.05 16.32
C GLY A 43 -18.32 49.68 15.67
N PHE A 44 -19.17 49.58 14.65
CA PHE A 44 -19.39 48.34 13.89
C PHE A 44 -18.12 47.87 13.17
N ILE A 45 -17.40 48.78 12.51
CA ILE A 45 -16.12 48.45 11.86
C ILE A 45 -15.13 47.94 12.90
N GLY A 46 -14.94 48.66 14.01
CA GLY A 46 -14.05 48.24 15.10
C GLY A 46 -14.44 46.88 15.66
N PHE A 47 -15.71 46.70 16.05
CA PHE A 47 -16.20 45.44 16.59
C PHE A 47 -16.13 44.27 15.59
N SER A 48 -16.35 44.52 14.29
CA SER A 48 -16.29 43.49 13.26
C SER A 48 -14.89 42.88 13.08
N GLN A 49 -13.83 43.62 13.42
CA GLN A 49 -12.46 43.08 13.36
C GLN A 49 -12.10 42.19 14.55
N PHE A 50 -12.80 42.32 15.68
CA PHE A 50 -12.55 41.53 16.89
C PHE A 50 -13.58 40.40 17.08
N LEU A 51 -14.80 40.56 16.60
CA LEU A 51 -15.87 39.57 16.70
C LEU A 51 -15.89 38.67 15.46
N LEU A 52 -15.16 37.56 15.53
CA LEU A 52 -15.28 36.47 14.56
C LEU A 52 -16.74 36.00 14.47
N THR A 53 -17.26 35.97 13.25
CA THR A 53 -18.61 35.46 12.99
C THR A 53 -18.70 33.97 13.35
N PRO A 54 -19.89 33.45 13.75
CA PRO A 54 -20.06 32.02 13.99
C PRO A 54 -19.63 31.14 12.81
N LYS A 55 -19.84 31.65 11.58
CA LYS A 55 -19.42 30.99 10.33
C LYS A 55 -17.90 30.88 10.21
N GLU A 56 -17.16 31.97 10.41
CA GLU A 56 -15.69 31.95 10.37
C GLU A 56 -15.10 31.01 11.43
N ARG A 57 -15.67 30.99 12.65
CA ARG A 57 -15.26 30.04 13.69
C ARG A 57 -15.50 28.59 13.26
N SER A 58 -16.65 28.31 12.66
CA SER A 58 -16.95 26.95 12.16
C SER A 58 -16.00 26.52 11.04
N GLN A 59 -15.72 27.41 10.08
CA GLN A 59 -14.79 27.16 8.98
C GLN A 59 -13.36 26.95 9.49
N LYS A 60 -12.92 27.72 10.49
CA LYS A 60 -11.61 27.53 11.12
C LYS A 60 -11.49 26.15 11.78
N ARG A 61 -12.53 25.72 12.51
CA ARG A 61 -12.56 24.38 13.13
C ARG A 61 -12.56 23.28 12.08
N GLU A 62 -13.30 23.45 10.98
CA GLU A 62 -13.31 22.52 9.86
C GLU A 62 -11.93 22.42 9.19
N LEU A 63 -11.28 23.56 8.96
CA LEU A 63 -9.91 23.61 8.43
C LEU A 63 -8.90 22.92 9.35
N GLU A 64 -8.98 23.16 10.66
CA GLU A 64 -8.12 22.48 11.64
C GLU A 64 -8.36 20.95 11.63
N ASN A 65 -9.62 20.52 11.53
CA ASN A 65 -9.96 19.10 11.44
C ASN A 65 -9.44 18.46 10.14
N LEU A 66 -9.56 19.16 9.00
CA LEU A 66 -9.03 18.70 7.71
C LEU A 66 -7.51 18.56 7.74
N LYS A 67 -6.80 19.50 8.38
CA LYS A 67 -5.34 19.40 8.56
C LYS A 67 -4.95 18.17 9.38
N LEU A 68 -5.66 17.91 10.48
CA LEU A 68 -5.45 16.72 11.31
C LEU A 68 -5.69 15.42 10.52
N HIS A 69 -6.78 15.36 9.75
CA HIS A 69 -7.07 14.20 8.91
C HIS A 69 -6.01 13.96 7.84
N TYR A 70 -5.50 15.01 7.22
CA TYR A 70 -4.39 14.89 6.28
C TYR A 70 -3.14 14.33 6.96
N GLU A 71 -2.76 14.84 8.14
CA GLU A 71 -1.59 14.37 8.87
C GLU A 71 -1.71 12.88 9.22
N LEU A 72 -2.89 12.45 9.66
CA LEU A 72 -3.18 11.05 9.91
C LEU A 72 -3.09 10.18 8.64
N LEU A 73 -3.62 10.67 7.52
CA LEU A 73 -3.53 9.97 6.23
C LEU A 73 -2.08 9.86 5.75
N SER A 74 -1.30 10.93 5.88
CA SER A 74 0.12 10.95 5.55
C SER A 74 0.88 9.92 6.38
N LYS A 75 0.62 9.85 7.69
CA LYS A 75 1.24 8.86 8.58
C LYS A 75 0.87 7.43 8.19
N ARG A 76 -0.41 7.16 7.89
CA ARG A 76 -0.85 5.83 7.42
C ARG A 76 -0.22 5.43 6.09
N MET A 77 -0.01 6.40 5.20
CA MET A 77 0.66 6.17 3.92
C MET A 77 2.14 5.83 4.13
N GLU A 78 2.81 6.51 5.05
CA GLU A 78 4.18 6.20 5.45
C GLU A 78 4.29 4.80 6.07
N GLU A 79 3.41 4.45 7.01
CA GLU A 79 3.33 3.10 7.60
C GLU A 79 3.10 2.03 6.51
N SER A 80 2.20 2.29 5.57
CA SER A 80 1.93 1.37 4.45
C SER A 80 3.14 1.22 3.51
N SER A 81 3.88 2.31 3.28
CA SER A 81 5.12 2.30 2.51
C SER A 81 6.21 1.49 3.21
N GLN A 82 6.36 1.62 4.53
CA GLN A 82 7.28 0.82 5.32
C GLN A 82 6.95 -0.67 5.24
N ILE A 83 5.68 -1.05 5.46
CA ILE A 83 5.22 -2.44 5.32
C ILE A 83 5.52 -2.97 3.92
N LEU A 84 5.24 -2.18 2.87
CA LEU A 84 5.52 -2.59 1.51
C LEU A 84 7.02 -2.81 1.27
N ASN A 85 7.88 -1.94 1.80
CA ASN A 85 9.34 -2.07 1.72
C ASN A 85 9.85 -3.32 2.44
N GLU A 86 9.27 -3.67 3.59
CA GLU A 86 9.59 -4.91 4.29
C GLU A 86 9.17 -6.15 3.48
N LEU A 87 7.97 -6.14 2.91
CA LEU A 87 7.50 -7.23 2.04
C LEU A 87 8.40 -7.39 0.80
N GLN A 88 8.76 -6.28 0.20
CA GLN A 88 9.70 -6.17 -0.91
C GLN A 88 11.10 -6.71 -0.58
N THR A 89 11.57 -6.46 0.63
CA THR A 89 12.86 -6.97 1.14
C THR A 89 12.78 -8.47 1.41
N ARG A 90 11.69 -8.92 2.03
CA ARG A 90 11.41 -10.35 2.28
C ARG A 90 11.32 -11.13 0.96
N ASP A 91 10.68 -10.55 -0.04
CA ASP A 91 10.55 -11.15 -1.36
C ASP A 91 11.91 -11.38 -2.03
N ASN A 92 12.76 -10.34 -2.07
CA ASN A 92 14.09 -10.46 -2.66
C ASN A 92 15.02 -11.40 -1.85
N ASN A 93 15.01 -11.30 -0.52
CA ASN A 93 16.00 -11.98 0.31
C ASN A 93 15.59 -13.42 0.69
N ILE A 94 14.29 -13.69 0.81
CA ILE A 94 13.78 -15.01 1.23
C ILE A 94 13.20 -15.75 0.04
N TYR A 95 12.13 -15.25 -0.56
CA TYR A 95 11.38 -16.03 -1.57
C TYR A 95 12.18 -16.22 -2.85
N ARG A 96 12.72 -15.15 -3.41
CA ARG A 96 13.51 -15.21 -4.64
C ARG A 96 14.80 -16.00 -4.46
N THR A 97 15.50 -15.84 -3.34
CA THR A 97 16.66 -16.68 -3.00
C THR A 97 16.28 -18.16 -2.89
N TYR A 98 15.18 -18.49 -2.20
CA TYR A 98 14.74 -19.87 -2.01
C TYR A 98 14.37 -20.57 -3.32
N PHE A 99 13.75 -19.82 -4.25
CA PHE A 99 13.37 -20.32 -5.57
C PHE A 99 14.42 -20.01 -6.66
N GLU A 100 15.62 -19.56 -6.29
CA GLU A 100 16.72 -19.24 -7.21
C GLU A 100 16.34 -18.23 -8.32
N ALA A 101 15.38 -17.34 -8.03
CA ALA A 101 14.90 -16.31 -8.94
C ALA A 101 15.71 -15.01 -8.81
N THR A 102 15.77 -14.23 -9.90
CA THR A 102 16.49 -12.94 -9.90
C THR A 102 15.76 -11.91 -9.04
N PRO A 103 16.46 -11.16 -8.16
CA PRO A 103 15.84 -10.11 -7.35
C PRO A 103 15.32 -8.96 -8.23
N ILE A 104 14.24 -8.30 -7.79
CA ILE A 104 13.71 -7.12 -8.48
C ILE A 104 14.44 -5.88 -7.95
N ALA A 105 15.02 -5.11 -8.86
CA ALA A 105 15.71 -3.86 -8.55
C ALA A 105 14.74 -2.73 -8.15
N GLU A 106 15.18 -1.79 -7.31
CA GLU A 106 14.34 -0.71 -6.79
C GLU A 106 13.84 0.21 -7.90
N GLU A 107 14.67 0.42 -8.94
CA GLU A 107 14.35 1.20 -10.13
C GLU A 107 13.18 0.58 -10.89
N GLN A 108 13.13 -0.74 -10.98
CA GLN A 108 12.04 -1.47 -11.63
C GLN A 108 10.74 -1.33 -10.83
N ARG A 109 10.83 -1.28 -9.49
CA ARG A 109 9.66 -1.08 -8.61
C ARG A 109 9.10 0.34 -8.69
N LYS A 110 9.97 1.34 -8.89
CA LYS A 110 9.62 2.77 -9.02
C LYS A 110 9.46 3.22 -10.48
N ALA A 111 9.56 2.32 -11.46
CA ALA A 111 9.50 2.66 -12.87
C ALA A 111 8.13 3.25 -13.28
N GLY A 112 8.16 4.30 -14.11
CA GLY A 112 6.96 4.84 -14.78
C GLY A 112 6.46 6.20 -14.30
N PHE A 113 7.25 6.97 -13.54
CA PHE A 113 6.87 8.33 -13.08
C PHE A 113 7.59 9.49 -13.80
N GLY A 114 8.35 9.22 -14.86
CA GLY A 114 9.07 10.25 -15.62
C GLY A 114 8.25 10.95 -16.71
N GLY A 115 8.68 12.15 -17.10
CA GLY A 115 8.42 12.74 -18.42
C GLY A 115 7.18 13.62 -18.60
N VAL A 116 6.22 13.62 -17.67
CA VAL A 116 5.00 14.45 -17.78
C VAL A 116 4.61 15.04 -16.41
N ASN A 117 4.27 16.33 -16.35
CA ASN A 117 3.67 16.94 -15.16
C ASN A 117 2.22 16.46 -14.97
N ARG A 118 2.04 15.20 -14.55
CA ARG A 118 0.74 14.54 -14.32
C ARG A 118 -0.16 15.32 -13.36
N TYR A 119 0.46 16.09 -12.47
CA TYR A 119 -0.18 16.82 -11.39
C TYR A 119 -0.45 18.29 -11.72
N LYS A 120 -0.31 18.72 -12.99
CA LYS A 120 -0.57 20.11 -13.39
C LYS A 120 -1.98 20.59 -13.03
N HIS A 121 -2.96 19.69 -13.06
CA HIS A 121 -4.36 19.99 -12.70
C HIS A 121 -4.55 20.34 -11.21
N LEU A 122 -3.55 20.08 -10.37
CA LEU A 122 -3.56 20.43 -8.95
C LEU A 122 -2.91 21.79 -8.68
N ASP A 123 -2.34 22.45 -9.70
CA ASP A 123 -1.74 23.77 -9.56
C ASP A 123 -2.85 24.85 -9.53
N GLY A 124 -2.70 25.89 -8.69
CA GLY A 124 -3.61 27.06 -8.65
C GLY A 124 -4.44 27.23 -7.37
N PHE A 125 -4.33 26.30 -6.42
CA PHE A 125 -4.94 26.36 -5.09
C PHE A 125 -3.93 26.71 -4.00
N GLU A 126 -4.37 27.28 -2.87
CA GLU A 126 -3.47 27.60 -1.74
C GLU A 126 -2.67 26.38 -1.24
N ASN A 127 -3.30 25.20 -1.23
CA ASN A 127 -2.71 23.95 -0.75
C ASN A 127 -2.20 23.03 -1.89
N SER A 128 -1.95 23.56 -3.08
CA SER A 128 -1.56 22.77 -4.28
C SER A 128 -0.38 21.83 -4.02
N ASN A 129 0.67 22.34 -3.36
CA ASN A 129 1.90 21.58 -3.12
C ASN A 129 1.67 20.35 -2.23
N MET A 130 0.84 20.50 -1.20
CA MET A 130 0.51 19.45 -0.25
C MET A 130 -0.26 18.31 -0.92
N ILE A 131 -1.31 18.66 -1.68
CA ILE A 131 -2.12 17.68 -2.42
C ILE A 131 -1.28 16.99 -3.51
N LYS A 132 -0.43 17.75 -4.21
CA LYS A 132 0.47 17.24 -5.25
C LYS A 132 1.47 16.23 -4.70
N ASN A 133 2.09 16.50 -3.56
CA ASN A 133 3.01 15.57 -2.91
C ASN A 133 2.29 14.30 -2.45
N ALA A 134 1.16 14.44 -1.76
CA ALA A 134 0.37 13.29 -1.31
C ALA A 134 -0.09 12.40 -2.48
N THR A 135 -0.57 13.02 -3.56
CA THR A 135 -0.98 12.29 -4.77
C THR A 135 0.19 11.56 -5.42
N LYS A 136 1.36 12.21 -5.49
CA LYS A 136 2.58 11.60 -6.03
C LYS A 136 3.04 10.40 -5.20
N GLU A 137 3.02 10.52 -3.87
CA GLU A 137 3.39 9.43 -2.96
C GLU A 137 2.41 8.26 -3.06
N LEU A 138 1.11 8.53 -3.11
CA LEU A 138 0.07 7.51 -3.32
C LEU A 138 0.25 6.77 -4.65
N ASP A 139 0.52 7.51 -5.73
CA ASP A 139 0.74 6.93 -7.05
C ASP A 139 1.96 5.99 -7.06
N VAL A 140 3.08 6.44 -6.47
CA VAL A 140 4.29 5.63 -6.33
C VAL A 140 4.02 4.37 -5.52
N LEU A 141 3.38 4.51 -4.37
CA LEU A 141 3.02 3.40 -3.48
C LEU A 141 2.11 2.39 -4.20
N SER A 142 1.08 2.87 -4.89
CA SER A 142 0.15 2.05 -5.68
C SER A 142 0.89 1.26 -6.76
N LYS A 143 1.80 1.91 -7.48
CA LYS A 143 2.59 1.23 -8.51
C LYS A 143 3.52 0.17 -7.93
N GLN A 144 4.21 0.48 -6.84
CA GLN A 144 5.06 -0.49 -6.15
C GLN A 144 4.24 -1.69 -5.66
N MET A 145 3.02 -1.47 -5.16
CA MET A 145 2.11 -2.53 -4.74
C MET A 145 1.70 -3.44 -5.89
N VAL A 146 1.40 -2.88 -7.07
CA VAL A 146 1.10 -3.68 -8.28
C VAL A 146 2.29 -4.54 -8.70
N VAL A 147 3.51 -3.99 -8.66
CA VAL A 147 4.73 -4.77 -8.96
C VAL A 147 4.94 -5.88 -7.94
N GLN A 148 4.76 -5.57 -6.65
CA GLN A 148 4.89 -6.57 -5.58
C GLN A 148 3.85 -7.68 -5.70
N SER A 149 2.59 -7.36 -6.04
CA SER A 149 1.53 -8.34 -6.26
C SER A 149 1.92 -9.32 -7.37
N LYS A 150 2.39 -8.80 -8.51
CA LYS A 150 2.83 -9.65 -9.63
C LYS A 150 4.03 -10.53 -9.26
N SER A 151 4.96 -10.00 -8.45
CA SER A 151 6.09 -10.77 -7.93
C SER A 151 5.60 -11.97 -7.11
N LEU A 152 4.62 -11.77 -6.24
CA LEU A 152 4.06 -12.87 -5.44
C LEU A 152 3.37 -13.93 -6.29
N ASP A 153 2.66 -13.53 -7.36
CA ASP A 153 2.08 -14.48 -8.32
C ASP A 153 3.15 -15.34 -9.00
N GLU A 154 4.28 -14.74 -9.38
CA GLU A 154 5.44 -15.44 -9.93
C GLU A 154 6.02 -16.45 -8.92
N ILE A 155 6.22 -16.03 -7.67
CA ILE A 155 6.70 -16.91 -6.59
C ILE A 155 5.76 -18.10 -6.37
N VAL A 156 4.44 -17.89 -6.41
CA VAL A 156 3.46 -18.98 -6.28
C VAL A 156 3.57 -19.97 -7.45
N ALA A 157 3.81 -19.48 -8.66
CA ALA A 157 4.03 -20.35 -9.82
C ALA A 157 5.32 -21.18 -9.66
N LEU A 158 6.42 -20.55 -9.23
CA LEU A 158 7.68 -21.23 -8.95
C LEU A 158 7.54 -22.27 -7.85
N ALA A 159 6.80 -21.97 -6.78
CA ALA A 159 6.54 -22.91 -5.70
C ALA A 159 5.82 -24.17 -6.19
N LYS A 160 4.79 -24.02 -7.03
CA LYS A 160 4.06 -25.16 -7.63
C LYS A 160 4.94 -25.98 -8.58
N GLU A 161 5.83 -25.32 -9.30
CA GLU A 161 6.76 -26.00 -10.20
C GLU A 161 7.79 -26.80 -9.40
N LYS A 162 8.38 -26.20 -8.36
CA LYS A 162 9.30 -26.86 -7.44
C LYS A 162 8.66 -28.05 -6.73
N GLU A 163 7.40 -27.92 -6.30
CA GLU A 163 6.64 -29.03 -5.71
C GLU A 163 6.52 -30.22 -6.67
N LYS A 164 6.16 -29.97 -7.93
CA LYS A 164 6.09 -31.01 -8.97
C LYS A 164 7.45 -31.64 -9.24
N MET A 165 8.50 -30.83 -9.30
CA MET A 165 9.87 -31.31 -9.46
C MET A 165 10.25 -32.24 -8.30
N LEU A 166 10.06 -31.80 -7.05
CA LEU A 166 10.37 -32.59 -5.85
C LEU A 166 9.59 -33.90 -5.80
N ALA A 167 8.31 -33.87 -6.15
CA ALA A 167 7.48 -35.08 -6.20
C ALA A 167 7.92 -36.06 -7.31
N SER A 168 8.62 -35.57 -8.33
CA SER A 168 9.15 -36.39 -9.42
C SER A 168 10.52 -37.00 -9.11
N ILE A 169 11.25 -36.48 -8.11
CA ILE A 169 12.56 -37.04 -7.73
C ILE A 169 12.36 -38.48 -7.22
N PRO A 170 13.06 -39.48 -7.78
CA PRO A 170 12.98 -40.87 -7.34
C PRO A 170 13.64 -41.11 -5.98
N ALA A 171 13.04 -40.60 -4.89
CA ALA A 171 13.64 -40.55 -3.56
C ALA A 171 13.10 -41.61 -2.58
N ILE A 172 11.99 -42.30 -2.91
CA ILE A 172 11.41 -43.31 -2.01
C ILE A 172 11.82 -44.73 -2.41
N GLN A 173 11.93 -45.61 -1.41
CA GLN A 173 12.13 -47.04 -1.64
C GLN A 173 10.87 -47.64 -2.31
N PRO A 174 11.01 -48.44 -3.39
CA PRO A 174 9.87 -48.98 -4.14
C PRO A 174 9.13 -50.12 -3.43
N LEU A 175 9.59 -50.51 -2.23
CA LEU A 175 9.04 -51.57 -1.39
C LEU A 175 8.85 -51.05 0.03
N LYS A 176 7.80 -51.49 0.71
CA LYS A 176 7.63 -51.21 2.13
C LYS A 176 8.63 -52.01 2.96
N ASN A 177 9.10 -51.41 4.06
CA ASN A 177 10.08 -52.06 4.93
C ASN A 177 9.55 -53.34 5.59
N GLU A 178 8.24 -53.41 5.87
CA GLU A 178 7.57 -54.59 6.42
C GLU A 178 7.62 -55.83 5.49
N ASP A 179 7.64 -55.59 4.18
CA ASP A 179 7.70 -56.64 3.16
C ASP A 179 9.14 -57.02 2.76
N LEU A 180 10.12 -56.26 3.26
CA LEU A 180 11.54 -56.46 2.95
C LEU A 180 12.13 -57.60 3.78
N LYS A 181 12.59 -58.67 3.13
CA LYS A 181 13.33 -59.74 3.84
C LYS A 181 14.75 -59.30 4.21
N ARG A 182 15.44 -58.66 3.25
CA ARG A 182 16.76 -58.02 3.41
C ARG A 182 17.14 -57.26 2.13
N MET A 183 18.08 -56.32 2.25
CA MET A 183 18.82 -55.77 1.11
C MET A 183 19.82 -56.84 0.62
N ALA A 184 19.73 -57.25 -0.65
CA ALA A 184 20.56 -58.33 -1.20
C ALA A 184 21.89 -57.82 -1.76
N SER A 185 21.87 -56.71 -2.50
CA SER A 185 23.07 -56.10 -3.08
C SER A 185 22.83 -54.62 -3.37
N GLY A 186 23.80 -53.77 -3.05
CA GLY A 186 23.76 -52.34 -3.34
C GLY A 186 24.35 -51.97 -4.71
N PHE A 187 24.35 -50.67 -5.01
CA PHE A 187 25.03 -50.09 -6.17
C PHE A 187 26.55 -50.15 -5.98
N GLY A 188 27.29 -50.44 -7.06
CA GLY A 188 28.76 -50.45 -7.04
C GLY A 188 29.40 -51.75 -7.54
N MET A 189 30.71 -51.87 -7.35
CA MET A 189 31.46 -53.06 -7.78
C MET A 189 31.11 -54.27 -6.93
N ARG A 190 30.72 -55.37 -7.58
CA ARG A 190 30.44 -56.64 -6.92
C ARG A 190 30.92 -57.85 -7.71
N LEU A 191 31.11 -58.97 -7.02
CA LEU A 191 31.33 -60.26 -7.67
C LEU A 191 30.05 -60.70 -8.38
N HIS A 192 30.10 -60.84 -9.70
CA HIS A 192 28.95 -61.26 -10.49
C HIS A 192 28.57 -62.71 -10.15
N PRO A 193 27.30 -63.00 -9.80
CA PRO A 193 26.91 -64.29 -9.23
C PRO A 193 27.12 -65.48 -10.17
N ILE A 194 26.94 -65.27 -11.48
CA ILE A 194 27.11 -66.30 -12.52
C ILE A 194 28.57 -66.34 -13.02
N LEU A 195 29.07 -65.22 -13.55
CA LEU A 195 30.39 -65.10 -14.18
C LEU A 195 31.58 -65.12 -13.20
N LYS A 196 31.35 -65.02 -11.88
CA LYS A 196 32.39 -65.00 -10.83
C LYS A 196 33.51 -63.97 -11.05
N SER A 197 33.23 -62.87 -11.74
CA SER A 197 34.14 -61.75 -11.98
C SER A 197 33.61 -60.46 -11.35
N TRP A 198 34.49 -59.55 -10.92
CA TRP A 198 34.09 -58.22 -10.46
C TRP A 198 33.45 -57.41 -11.59
N ARG A 199 32.21 -56.93 -11.39
CA ARG A 199 31.47 -56.11 -12.34
C ARG A 199 30.69 -55.01 -11.63
N MET A 200 30.45 -53.92 -12.34
CA MET A 200 29.66 -52.80 -11.85
C MET A 200 28.17 -53.16 -11.80
N HIS A 201 27.53 -52.96 -10.63
CA HIS A 201 26.11 -53.10 -10.43
C HIS A 201 25.42 -51.72 -10.47
N ASN A 202 24.71 -51.45 -11.56
CA ASN A 202 24.05 -50.16 -11.81
C ASN A 202 22.65 -50.07 -11.16
N GLY A 203 22.46 -50.71 -10.01
CA GLY A 203 21.15 -50.78 -9.35
C GLY A 203 21.24 -51.35 -7.95
N MET A 204 20.08 -51.61 -7.36
CA MET A 204 19.97 -52.18 -6.02
C MET A 204 18.99 -53.36 -6.05
N ASP A 205 19.39 -54.45 -5.41
CA ASP A 205 18.63 -55.70 -5.36
C ASP A 205 17.93 -55.80 -3.99
N PHE A 206 16.59 -55.88 -4.01
CA PHE A 206 15.76 -56.09 -2.84
C PHE A 206 15.16 -57.49 -2.86
N THR A 207 15.05 -58.14 -1.69
CA THR A 207 14.40 -59.46 -1.57
C THR A 207 13.04 -59.32 -0.89
N ALA A 208 11.97 -59.73 -1.57
CA ALA A 208 10.60 -59.76 -1.05
C ALA A 208 9.86 -61.04 -1.50
N PRO A 209 8.77 -61.46 -0.83
CA PRO A 209 7.89 -62.52 -1.32
C PRO A 209 7.30 -62.24 -2.70
N THR A 210 6.97 -63.31 -3.45
CA THR A 210 6.24 -63.16 -4.72
C THR A 210 4.86 -62.57 -4.46
N GLY A 211 4.48 -61.56 -5.24
CA GLY A 211 3.20 -60.86 -5.11
C GLY A 211 3.26 -59.58 -4.26
N THR A 212 4.40 -59.24 -3.65
CA THR A 212 4.58 -57.97 -2.95
C THR A 212 4.37 -56.78 -3.91
N PRO A 213 3.50 -55.81 -3.56
CA PRO A 213 3.31 -54.61 -4.36
C PRO A 213 4.60 -53.79 -4.52
N ILE A 214 4.84 -53.30 -5.73
CA ILE A 214 5.96 -52.42 -6.06
C ILE A 214 5.40 -51.03 -6.35
N TYR A 215 5.96 -50.01 -5.70
CA TYR A 215 5.55 -48.61 -5.85
C TYR A 215 6.55 -47.84 -6.70
N ALA A 216 6.08 -46.86 -7.45
CA ALA A 216 6.96 -45.92 -8.15
C ALA A 216 7.72 -45.07 -7.12
N SER A 217 9.03 -44.90 -7.33
CA SER A 217 9.91 -44.14 -6.43
C SER A 217 9.73 -42.61 -6.51
N GLY A 218 8.91 -42.14 -7.43
CA GLY A 218 8.53 -40.75 -7.64
C GLY A 218 7.35 -40.66 -8.61
N ASN A 219 6.77 -39.47 -8.77
CA ASN A 219 5.76 -39.21 -9.79
C ASN A 219 6.37 -39.31 -11.18
N GLY A 220 5.65 -39.90 -12.13
CA GLY A 220 6.15 -40.06 -13.49
C GLY A 220 5.16 -40.75 -14.39
N LYS A 221 5.59 -40.99 -15.64
CA LYS A 221 4.81 -41.66 -16.66
C LYS A 221 5.48 -42.98 -17.04
N VAL A 222 4.70 -44.06 -17.09
CA VAL A 222 5.20 -45.34 -17.61
C VAL A 222 5.47 -45.18 -19.10
N ILE A 223 6.74 -45.33 -19.49
CA ILE A 223 7.18 -45.27 -20.89
C ILE A 223 7.33 -46.66 -21.52
N ARG A 224 7.52 -47.70 -20.69
CA ARG A 224 7.61 -49.08 -21.16
C ARG A 224 7.21 -50.07 -20.07
N ALA A 225 6.35 -51.02 -20.40
CA ALA A 225 6.02 -52.17 -19.56
C ALA A 225 6.10 -53.44 -20.43
N ALA A 226 7.14 -54.25 -20.24
CA ALA A 226 7.43 -55.39 -21.11
C ALA A 226 8.24 -56.47 -20.40
N ARG A 227 8.35 -57.64 -21.04
CA ARG A 227 9.29 -58.69 -20.60
C ARG A 227 10.63 -58.50 -21.30
N SER A 228 11.69 -58.25 -20.53
CA SER A 228 13.08 -58.26 -20.95
C SER A 228 13.65 -59.67 -20.92
N ALA A 229 14.48 -60.01 -21.91
CA ALA A 229 15.20 -61.27 -21.95
C ALA A 229 16.21 -61.43 -20.80
N SER A 230 16.79 -60.33 -20.31
CA SER A 230 17.79 -60.34 -19.25
C SER A 230 17.23 -60.06 -17.85
N PHE A 231 16.25 -59.15 -17.75
CA PHE A 231 15.72 -58.66 -16.47
C PHE A 231 14.36 -59.26 -16.09
N GLY A 232 13.73 -60.05 -16.97
CA GLY A 232 12.37 -60.53 -16.75
C GLY A 232 11.35 -59.40 -16.95
N ASN A 233 10.27 -59.37 -16.16
CA ASN A 233 9.24 -58.33 -16.30
C ASN A 233 9.76 -57.00 -15.77
N VAL A 234 9.68 -55.96 -16.60
CA VAL A 234 10.24 -54.63 -16.32
C VAL A 234 9.25 -53.53 -16.62
N VAL A 235 9.27 -52.49 -15.79
CA VAL A 235 8.53 -51.25 -15.98
C VAL A 235 9.53 -50.10 -15.92
N TYR A 236 9.50 -49.24 -16.94
CA TYR A 236 10.30 -48.02 -17.02
C TYR A 236 9.38 -46.82 -16.86
N ILE A 237 9.76 -45.93 -15.95
CA ILE A 237 9.01 -44.72 -15.63
C ILE A 237 9.93 -43.54 -15.94
N GLU A 238 9.43 -42.60 -16.73
CA GLU A 238 10.05 -41.29 -16.94
C GLU A 238 9.45 -40.32 -15.93
N HIS A 239 10.30 -39.82 -15.04
CA HIS A 239 9.89 -38.91 -13.97
C HIS A 239 9.97 -37.45 -14.42
N GLY A 240 10.69 -37.17 -15.51
CA GLY A 240 10.92 -35.82 -16.01
C GLY A 240 12.06 -35.15 -15.26
N TYR A 241 12.36 -33.89 -15.58
CA TYR A 241 13.46 -33.13 -14.94
C TYR A 241 14.85 -33.81 -15.01
N GLY A 242 15.04 -34.72 -15.97
CA GLY A 242 16.27 -35.50 -16.15
C GLY A 242 16.28 -36.88 -15.48
N TYR A 243 15.15 -37.35 -14.94
CA TYR A 243 14.97 -38.66 -14.29
C TYR A 243 14.05 -39.60 -15.06
#